data_AF-A0A7S1PTN4-F1
#
_entry.id   AF-A0A7S1PTN4-F1
#
_cell.length_a   1.000
_cell.length_b   1.000
_cell.length_c   1.000
_cell.angle_alpha   90.00
_cell.angle_beta   90.00
_cell.angle_gamma   90.00
#
_symmetry.space_group_name_H-M   'P 1'
#
loop_
_entity.id
_entity.type
_entity.pdbx_description
1 polymer ?
#
loop_
_entity_poly.entity_id
_entity_poly.type
_entity_poly.pdbx_seq_one_letter_code
_entity_poly.pdbx_strand_id
1 'polypeptide(L)'
;VMGFAKHVWMREVLASFSNMVENVANSARLQEECDVLALRISKRAQGPVNLGEYKSCMLASLRQLLMKEWSTEYETAWNWFWDSVERSLRRTLDRPAAWEGSLDRFLADLDEGRKIAIVTGTYERFFAARPEGQNYFKQSTSRLRFIAYQALRLALEVLRDPWKQVDYLSALGLQHVGYGVPTELFAPFVSACVQALGAEGT
;
A
#
# COMPACT_ATOMS: atom_id res chain seq x y z
N VAL A 1 -25.87 0.64 16.31
CA VAL A 1 -25.19 1.02 17.56
C VAL A 1 -24.93 2.53 17.51
N MET A 2 -25.47 3.28 18.48
CA MET A 2 -25.54 4.75 18.45
C MET A 2 -24.14 5.37 18.63
N GLY A 3 -23.72 6.25 17.70
CA GLY A 3 -22.42 6.96 17.73
C GLY A 3 -21.52 6.72 16.50
N PHE A 4 -21.55 5.50 15.95
CA PHE A 4 -20.65 5.06 14.85
C PHE A 4 -20.84 5.80 13.52
N ALA A 5 -22.00 6.42 13.30
CA ALA A 5 -22.27 7.15 12.06
C ALA A 5 -21.35 8.37 11.86
N LYS A 6 -20.73 8.89 12.93
CA LYS A 6 -19.81 10.05 12.87
C LYS A 6 -18.35 9.65 12.66
N HIS A 7 -17.97 8.39 12.88
CA HIS A 7 -16.58 7.94 12.79
C HIS A 7 -16.31 7.23 11.45
N VAL A 8 -16.15 8.04 10.39
CA VAL A 8 -15.93 7.54 9.01
C VAL A 8 -14.72 6.60 8.93
N TRP A 9 -13.67 6.85 9.71
CA TRP A 9 -12.46 6.01 9.74
C TRP A 9 -12.73 4.59 10.26
N MET A 10 -13.69 4.38 11.17
CA MET A 10 -14.02 3.04 11.67
C MET A 10 -14.65 2.18 10.57
N ARG A 11 -15.37 2.79 9.61
CA ARG A 11 -15.93 2.07 8.47
C ARG A 11 -14.84 1.52 7.56
N GLU A 12 -13.74 2.26 7.40
CA GLU A 12 -12.58 1.77 6.65
C GLU A 12 -11.94 0.57 7.36
N VAL A 13 -11.81 0.61 8.68
CA VAL A 13 -11.31 -0.55 9.47
C VAL A 13 -12.21 -1.76 9.28
N LEU A 14 -13.53 -1.59 9.40
CA LEU A 14 -14.51 -2.68 9.20
C LEU A 14 -14.44 -3.26 7.78
N ALA A 15 -14.32 -2.41 6.75
CA ALA A 15 -14.23 -2.84 5.37
C ALA A 15 -12.97 -3.66 5.08
N SER A 16 -11.87 -3.37 5.77
CA SER A 16 -10.60 -4.11 5.65
C SER A 16 -10.46 -5.27 6.65
N PHE A 17 -11.41 -5.45 7.58
CA PHE A 17 -11.24 -6.36 8.72
C PHE A 17 -11.12 -7.83 8.30
N SER A 18 -11.97 -8.30 7.39
CA SER A 18 -11.91 -9.69 6.89
C SER A 18 -10.54 -9.99 6.28
N ASN A 19 -10.06 -9.11 5.39
CA ASN A 19 -8.76 -9.27 4.74
C ASN A 19 -7.61 -9.30 5.75
N MET A 20 -7.66 -8.49 6.81
CA MET A 20 -6.63 -8.51 7.86
C MET A 20 -6.63 -9.83 8.64
N VAL A 21 -7.82 -10.36 8.97
CA VAL A 21 -7.95 -11.64 9.68
C VAL A 21 -7.48 -12.81 8.80
N GLU A 22 -7.88 -12.85 7.53
CA GLU A 22 -7.47 -13.88 6.58
C GLU A 22 -5.94 -13.93 6.37
N ASN A 23 -5.28 -12.77 6.45
CA ASN A 23 -3.84 -12.64 6.24
C ASN A 23 -3.02 -12.60 7.53
N VAL A 24 -3.61 -12.89 8.70
CA VAL A 24 -2.92 -12.76 10.00
C VAL A 24 -1.63 -13.60 10.10
N ALA A 25 -1.59 -14.75 9.42
CA ALA A 25 -0.43 -15.64 9.40
C ALA A 25 0.71 -15.15 8.47
N ASN A 26 0.43 -14.22 7.55
CA ASN A 26 1.40 -13.65 6.63
C ASN A 26 1.72 -12.21 7.03
N SER A 27 2.80 -12.02 7.79
CA SER A 27 3.18 -10.72 8.35
C SER A 27 3.43 -9.65 7.28
N ALA A 28 4.01 -10.02 6.14
CA ALA A 28 4.25 -9.10 5.03
C ALA A 28 2.91 -8.63 4.43
N ARG A 29 2.00 -9.57 4.18
CA ARG A 29 0.69 -9.25 3.62
C ARG A 29 -0.18 -8.45 4.59
N LEU A 30 -0.16 -8.79 5.87
CA LEU A 30 -0.87 -8.03 6.90
C LEU A 30 -0.36 -6.60 6.99
N GLN A 31 0.96 -6.39 6.84
CA GLN A 31 1.55 -5.05 6.82
C GLN A 31 1.04 -4.24 5.62
N GLU A 32 0.98 -4.82 4.42
CA GLU A 32 0.40 -4.16 3.23
C GLU A 32 -1.06 -3.74 3.46
N GLU A 33 -1.89 -4.61 4.03
CA GLU A 33 -3.29 -4.30 4.35
C GLU A 33 -3.38 -3.15 5.37
N CYS A 34 -2.49 -3.13 6.37
CA CYS A 34 -2.40 -2.03 7.33
C CYS A 34 -1.95 -0.73 6.68
N ASP A 35 -1.01 -0.76 5.74
CA ASP A 35 -0.51 0.44 5.06
C ASP A 35 -1.59 1.06 4.14
N VAL A 36 -2.33 0.22 3.41
CA VAL A 36 -3.48 0.66 2.61
C VAL A 36 -4.60 1.19 3.52
N LEU A 37 -4.86 0.55 4.66
CA LEU A 37 -5.84 1.02 5.63
C LEU A 37 -5.43 2.37 6.23
N ALA A 38 -4.17 2.55 6.61
CA ALA A 38 -3.64 3.82 7.12
C ALA A 38 -3.83 4.95 6.09
N LEU A 39 -3.54 4.68 4.82
CA LEU A 39 -3.80 5.60 3.72
C LEU A 39 -5.29 5.96 3.61
N ARG A 40 -6.20 4.97 3.59
CA ARG A 40 -7.66 5.22 3.53
C ARG A 40 -8.17 6.03 4.72
N ILE A 41 -7.70 5.71 5.93
CA ILE A 41 -8.02 6.45 7.16
C ILE A 41 -7.55 7.88 7.03
N SER A 42 -6.31 8.13 6.58
CA SER A 42 -5.78 9.49 6.42
C SER A 42 -6.62 10.38 5.50
N LYS A 43 -7.30 9.79 4.51
CA LYS A 43 -8.17 10.50 3.56
C LYS A 43 -9.58 10.77 4.06
N ARG A 44 -10.06 9.99 5.03
CA ARG A 44 -11.46 10.02 5.49
C ARG A 44 -11.62 10.49 6.93
N ALA A 45 -10.57 10.42 7.74
CA ALA A 45 -10.62 10.80 9.13
C ALA A 45 -10.87 12.31 9.28
N GLN A 46 -11.96 12.66 9.96
CA GLN A 46 -12.30 14.04 10.32
C GLN A 46 -12.02 14.28 11.80
N GLY A 47 -10.77 14.07 12.22
CA GLY A 47 -10.35 14.23 13.62
C GLY A 47 -9.46 13.10 14.13
N PRO A 48 -9.24 13.02 15.45
CA PRO A 48 -8.35 12.04 16.05
C PRO A 48 -8.88 10.62 15.85
N VAL A 49 -7.96 9.73 15.46
CA VAL A 49 -8.23 8.30 15.30
C VAL A 49 -7.95 7.60 16.62
N ASN A 50 -8.97 7.00 17.22
CA ASN A 50 -8.84 6.25 18.48
C ASN A 50 -8.98 4.74 18.23
N LEU A 51 -7.87 4.08 17.92
CA LEU A 51 -7.83 2.64 17.67
C LEU A 51 -8.26 1.80 18.89
N GLY A 52 -8.07 2.30 20.12
CA GLY A 52 -8.49 1.62 21.34
C GLY A 52 -10.02 1.59 21.53
N GLU A 53 -10.73 2.59 21.00
CA GLU A 53 -12.19 2.57 20.96
C GLU A 53 -12.69 1.43 20.06
N TYR A 54 -12.10 1.31 18.87
CA TYR A 54 -12.44 0.20 17.96
C TYR A 54 -12.16 -1.16 18.59
N LYS A 55 -10.99 -1.34 19.24
CA LYS A 55 -10.65 -2.57 19.99
C LYS A 55 -11.75 -2.97 20.97
N SER A 56 -12.19 -2.00 21.76
CA SER A 56 -13.19 -2.22 22.82
C SER A 56 -14.53 -2.65 22.23
N CYS A 57 -14.96 -1.99 21.15
CA CYS A 57 -16.18 -2.34 20.45
C CYS A 57 -16.09 -3.71 19.77
N MET A 58 -14.98 -4.01 19.09
CA MET A 58 -14.72 -5.28 18.44
C MET A 58 -14.81 -6.44 19.44
N LEU A 59 -14.08 -6.36 20.55
CA LEU A 59 -14.09 -7.41 21.59
C LEU A 59 -15.47 -7.58 22.22
N ALA A 60 -16.17 -6.48 22.52
CA ALA A 60 -17.53 -6.55 23.05
C ALA A 60 -18.50 -7.23 22.07
N SER A 61 -18.43 -6.90 20.78
CA SER A 61 -19.25 -7.52 19.74
C SER A 61 -18.92 -9.01 19.54
N LEU A 62 -17.64 -9.38 19.50
CA LEU A 62 -17.23 -10.79 19.37
C LEU A 62 -17.67 -11.63 20.56
N ARG A 63 -17.52 -11.13 21.80
CA ARG A 63 -18.02 -11.79 23.01
C ARG A 63 -19.52 -12.03 22.96
N GLN A 64 -20.29 -11.06 22.46
CA GLN A 64 -21.74 -11.18 22.35
C GLN A 64 -22.17 -12.17 21.26
N LEU A 65 -21.41 -12.29 20.17
CA LEU A 65 -21.73 -13.21 19.08
C LEU A 65 -21.32 -14.65 19.40
N LEU A 66 -20.20 -14.82 20.11
CA LEU A 66 -19.59 -16.12 20.39
C LEU A 66 -19.77 -16.56 21.85
N MET A 67 -20.81 -16.08 22.54
CA MET A 67 -20.99 -16.28 24.00
C MET A 67 -20.77 -17.71 24.50
N LYS A 68 -21.14 -18.73 23.69
CA LYS A 68 -21.02 -20.15 24.06
C LYS A 68 -19.61 -20.72 23.88
N GLU A 69 -18.81 -20.12 23.02
CA GLU A 69 -17.47 -20.59 22.63
C GLU A 69 -16.36 -19.65 23.14
N TRP A 70 -16.71 -18.46 23.62
CA TRP A 70 -15.75 -17.47 24.09
C TRP A 70 -14.99 -17.98 25.32
N SER A 71 -13.68 -18.15 25.13
CA SER A 71 -12.75 -18.60 26.15
C SER A 71 -11.66 -17.54 26.38
N THR A 72 -10.87 -17.70 27.44
CA THR A 72 -9.70 -16.86 27.71
C THR A 72 -8.66 -16.93 26.56
N GLU A 73 -8.60 -18.05 25.84
CA GLU A 73 -7.71 -18.21 24.70
C GLU A 73 -8.16 -17.36 23.51
N TYR A 74 -9.46 -17.36 23.19
CA TYR A 74 -10.03 -16.47 22.18
C TYR A 74 -9.81 -15.01 22.53
N GLU A 75 -10.03 -14.64 23.79
CA GLU A 75 -9.76 -13.29 24.30
C GLU A 75 -8.31 -12.90 24.04
N THR A 76 -7.36 -13.76 24.40
CA THR A 76 -5.92 -13.50 24.23
C THR A 76 -5.56 -13.37 22.75
N ALA A 77 -6.07 -14.25 21.89
CA ALA A 77 -5.80 -14.24 20.46
C ALA A 77 -6.32 -12.96 19.77
N TRP A 78 -7.56 -12.54 20.06
CA TRP A 78 -8.13 -11.32 19.49
C TRP A 78 -7.46 -10.04 20.00
N ASN A 79 -7.02 -10.02 21.27
CA ASN A 79 -6.22 -8.92 21.78
C ASN A 79 -4.86 -8.84 21.06
N TRP A 80 -4.16 -9.97 20.92
CA TRP A 80 -2.87 -10.01 20.23
C TRP A 80 -2.99 -9.59 18.75
N PHE A 81 -4.03 -10.04 18.06
CA PHE A 81 -4.30 -9.67 16.68
C PHE A 81 -4.45 -8.15 16.55
N TRP A 82 -5.36 -7.57 17.34
CA TRP A 82 -5.61 -6.14 17.26
C TRP A 82 -4.40 -5.31 17.70
N ASP A 83 -3.69 -5.71 18.76
CA ASP A 83 -2.48 -5.01 19.21
C ASP A 83 -1.38 -5.01 18.14
N SER A 84 -1.33 -6.06 17.31
CA SER A 84 -0.42 -6.14 16.18
C SER A 84 -0.83 -5.18 15.05
N VAL A 85 -2.11 -5.18 14.67
CA VAL A 85 -2.67 -4.24 13.68
C VAL A 85 -2.50 -2.79 14.15
N GLU A 86 -2.83 -2.49 15.40
CA GLU A 86 -2.71 -1.15 15.98
C GLU A 86 -1.25 -0.67 15.98
N ARG A 87 -0.30 -1.55 16.31
CA ARG A 87 1.12 -1.23 16.24
C ARG A 87 1.56 -0.88 14.81
N SER A 88 1.11 -1.64 13.81
CA SER A 88 1.40 -1.35 12.41
C SER A 88 0.77 -0.04 11.95
N LEU A 89 -0.52 0.19 12.24
CA LEU A 89 -1.22 1.42 11.88
C LEU A 89 -0.59 2.66 12.52
N ARG A 90 -0.21 2.60 13.80
CA ARG A 90 0.44 3.74 14.49
C ARG A 90 1.76 4.15 13.86
N ARG A 91 2.45 3.26 13.14
CA ARG A 91 3.71 3.58 12.44
C ARG A 91 3.47 4.34 11.13
N THR A 92 2.29 4.19 10.53
CA THR A 92 1.99 4.72 9.20
C THR A 92 0.84 5.72 9.15
N LEU A 93 -0.01 5.86 10.17
CA LEU A 93 -1.21 6.71 10.12
C LEU A 93 -0.97 8.20 9.80
N ASP A 94 0.15 8.76 10.25
CA ASP A 94 0.50 10.18 10.09
C ASP A 94 1.32 10.47 8.82
N ARG A 95 1.80 9.43 8.14
CA ARG A 95 2.76 9.57 7.04
C ARG A 95 2.15 9.81 5.65
N PRO A 96 1.00 9.23 5.26
CA PRO A 96 0.45 9.35 3.91
C PRO A 96 0.32 10.78 3.40
N ALA A 97 -0.16 11.71 4.24
CA ALA A 97 -0.29 13.11 3.86
C ALA A 97 1.08 13.77 3.59
N ALA A 98 2.08 13.46 4.41
CA ALA A 98 3.45 13.94 4.22
C ALA A 98 4.10 13.33 2.98
N TRP A 99 3.86 12.04 2.71
CA TRP A 99 4.34 11.34 1.52
C TRP A 99 3.73 11.91 0.25
N GLU A 100 2.41 12.12 0.23
CA GLU A 100 1.69 12.71 -0.89
C GLU A 100 2.26 14.10 -1.23
N GLY A 101 2.35 14.99 -0.24
CA GLY A 101 2.89 16.33 -0.47
C GLY A 101 4.38 16.36 -0.83
N SER A 102 5.16 15.36 -0.44
CA SER A 102 6.57 15.26 -0.81
C SER A 102 6.75 14.71 -2.22
N LEU A 103 5.99 13.66 -2.58
CA LEU A 103 6.04 13.07 -3.91
C LEU A 103 5.43 14.01 -4.96
N ASP A 104 4.38 14.74 -4.63
CA ASP A 104 3.78 15.76 -5.50
C ASP A 104 4.78 16.85 -5.88
N ARG A 105 5.46 17.44 -4.88
CA ARG A 105 6.52 18.44 -5.10
C ARG A 105 7.68 17.86 -5.91
N PHE A 106 8.14 16.66 -5.54
CA PHE A 106 9.22 15.99 -6.28
C PHE A 106 8.86 15.82 -7.76
N LEU A 107 7.66 15.33 -8.07
CA LEU A 107 7.23 15.13 -9.47
C LEU A 107 7.02 16.45 -10.23
N ALA A 108 6.62 17.52 -9.55
CA ALA A 108 6.48 18.85 -10.14
C ALA A 108 7.83 19.47 -10.51
N ASP A 109 8.87 19.23 -9.71
CA ASP A 109 10.21 19.78 -9.90
C ASP A 109 11.09 18.97 -10.88
N LEU A 110 10.57 17.86 -11.41
CA LEU A 110 11.29 17.02 -12.37
C LEU A 110 11.27 17.61 -13.79
N ASP A 111 12.42 18.11 -14.21
CA ASP A 111 12.68 18.46 -15.61
C ASP A 111 12.86 17.20 -16.49
N GLU A 112 12.87 17.41 -17.81
CA GLU A 112 13.02 16.30 -18.77
C GLU A 112 14.38 15.60 -18.66
N GLY A 113 15.43 16.32 -18.28
CA GLY A 113 16.77 15.76 -18.06
C GLY A 113 16.77 14.72 -16.94
N ARG A 114 16.27 15.08 -15.77
CA ARG A 114 16.16 14.20 -14.59
C ARG A 114 15.21 13.03 -14.83
N LYS A 115 14.09 13.25 -15.53
CA LYS A 115 13.20 12.15 -15.93
C LYS A 115 13.96 11.11 -16.76
N ILE A 116 14.73 11.54 -17.75
CA ILE A 116 15.53 10.62 -18.58
C ILE A 116 16.59 9.90 -17.75
N ALA A 117 17.25 10.60 -16.83
CA ALA A 117 18.28 10.01 -15.98
C ALA A 117 17.71 8.95 -15.02
N ILE A 118 16.61 9.25 -14.34
CA ILE A 118 15.91 8.30 -13.44
C ILE A 118 15.47 7.06 -14.21
N VAL A 119 14.86 7.22 -15.39
CA VAL A 119 14.41 6.08 -16.20
C VAL A 119 15.61 5.23 -16.64
N THR A 120 16.63 5.87 -17.21
CA THR A 120 17.82 5.16 -17.70
C THR A 120 18.48 4.39 -16.55
N GLY A 121 18.68 5.07 -15.43
CA GLY A 121 19.25 4.46 -14.23
C GLY A 121 18.40 3.33 -13.64
N THR A 122 17.07 3.42 -13.74
CA THR A 122 16.15 2.35 -13.32
C THR A 122 16.37 1.10 -14.15
N TYR A 123 16.34 1.20 -15.49
CA TYR A 123 16.48 0.04 -16.36
C TYR A 123 17.90 -0.55 -16.32
N GLU A 124 18.94 0.29 -16.25
CA GLU A 124 20.32 -0.17 -16.08
C GLU A 124 20.49 -1.02 -14.82
N ARG A 125 19.99 -0.54 -13.67
CA ARG A 125 20.06 -1.28 -12.39
C ARG A 125 19.20 -2.53 -12.41
N PHE A 126 17.98 -2.44 -12.96
CA PHE A 126 17.08 -3.57 -13.05
C PHE A 126 17.67 -4.69 -13.91
N PHE A 127 18.18 -4.37 -15.10
CA PHE A 127 18.75 -5.37 -16.00
C PHE A 127 20.11 -5.88 -15.54
N ALA A 128 20.86 -5.11 -14.76
CA ALA A 128 22.06 -5.61 -14.09
C ALA A 128 21.71 -6.64 -12.99
N ALA A 129 20.65 -6.39 -12.22
CA ALA A 129 20.20 -7.29 -11.15
C ALA A 129 19.43 -8.51 -11.68
N ARG A 130 18.67 -8.34 -12.76
CA ARG A 130 17.79 -9.35 -13.37
C ARG A 130 17.88 -9.29 -14.89
N PRO A 131 18.94 -9.84 -15.51
CA PRO A 131 19.11 -9.87 -16.96
C PRO A 131 17.92 -10.52 -17.69
N GLU A 132 17.31 -11.54 -17.08
CA GLU A 132 16.11 -12.22 -17.58
C GLU A 132 14.93 -11.27 -17.82
N GLY A 133 14.89 -10.14 -17.13
CA GLY A 133 13.87 -9.10 -17.30
C GLY A 133 13.87 -8.49 -18.70
N GLN A 134 15.01 -8.44 -19.40
CA GLN A 134 15.11 -7.85 -20.74
C GLN A 134 14.17 -8.51 -21.75
N ASN A 135 13.88 -9.80 -21.60
CA ASN A 135 13.01 -10.57 -22.50
C ASN A 135 11.58 -10.01 -22.58
N TYR A 136 11.15 -9.28 -21.55
CA TYR A 136 9.81 -8.70 -21.43
C TYR A 136 9.72 -7.26 -21.97
N PHE A 137 10.84 -6.60 -22.23
CA PHE A 137 10.88 -5.20 -22.69
C PHE A 137 11.19 -5.11 -24.19
N LYS A 138 10.21 -5.42 -25.03
CA LYS A 138 10.31 -5.39 -26.51
C LYS A 138 9.90 -4.05 -27.14
N GLN A 139 9.62 -3.05 -26.31
CA GLN A 139 9.08 -1.76 -26.74
C GLN A 139 10.19 -0.74 -27.02
N SER A 140 9.87 0.34 -27.73
CA SER A 140 10.82 1.43 -28.00
C SER A 140 11.33 2.07 -26.70
N THR A 141 12.54 2.62 -26.72
CA THR A 141 13.10 3.37 -25.58
C THR A 141 12.19 4.52 -25.12
N SER A 142 11.50 5.18 -26.06
CA SER A 142 10.51 6.21 -25.74
C SER A 142 9.32 5.65 -24.93
N ARG A 143 8.84 4.45 -25.28
CA ARG A 143 7.77 3.77 -24.56
C ARG A 143 8.22 3.31 -23.17
N LEU A 144 9.45 2.83 -23.04
CA LEU A 144 10.04 2.46 -21.74
C LEU A 144 10.13 3.66 -20.79
N ARG A 145 10.56 4.82 -21.31
CA ARG A 145 10.55 6.09 -20.55
C ARG A 145 9.17 6.46 -20.05
N PHE A 146 8.17 6.34 -20.92
CA PHE A 146 6.79 6.57 -20.51
C PHE A 146 6.36 5.60 -19.39
N ILE A 147 6.63 4.30 -19.52
CA ILE A 147 6.21 3.28 -18.54
C ILE A 147 6.85 3.51 -17.17
N ALA A 148 8.17 3.73 -17.10
CA ALA A 148 8.86 3.96 -15.84
C ALA A 148 8.37 5.24 -15.14
N TYR A 149 8.11 6.31 -15.89
CA TYR A 149 7.50 7.52 -15.32
C TYR A 149 6.05 7.30 -14.87
N GLN A 150 5.26 6.51 -15.62
CA GLN A 150 3.91 6.14 -15.20
C GLN A 150 3.90 5.38 -13.89
N ALA A 151 4.92 4.56 -13.57
CA ALA A 151 5.01 3.88 -12.29
C ALA A 151 5.14 4.88 -11.11
N LEU A 152 5.95 5.93 -11.27
CA LEU A 152 6.08 7.00 -10.26
C LEU A 152 4.79 7.80 -10.10
N ARG A 153 4.16 8.15 -11.22
CA ARG A 153 2.87 8.84 -11.21
C ARG A 153 1.79 7.99 -10.54
N LEU A 154 1.77 6.68 -10.80
CA LEU A 154 0.81 5.76 -10.20
C LEU A 154 0.95 5.70 -8.68
N ALA A 155 2.19 5.76 -8.16
CA ALA A 155 2.42 5.86 -6.71
C ALA A 155 1.77 7.12 -6.10
N LEU A 156 1.86 8.27 -6.78
CA LEU A 156 1.17 9.50 -6.36
C LEU A 156 -0.35 9.36 -6.47
N GLU A 157 -0.86 8.76 -7.54
CA GLU A 157 -2.30 8.57 -7.72
C GLU A 157 -2.91 7.62 -6.69
N VAL A 158 -2.17 6.59 -6.25
CA VAL A 158 -2.57 5.73 -5.12
C VAL A 158 -2.67 6.55 -3.84
N LEU A 159 -1.68 7.41 -3.57
CA LEU A 159 -1.73 8.30 -2.40
C LEU A 159 -2.87 9.31 -2.48
N ARG A 160 -3.25 9.79 -3.67
CA ARG A 160 -4.35 10.76 -3.85
C ARG A 160 -5.72 10.13 -3.65
N ASP A 161 -6.00 9.03 -4.34
CA ASP A 161 -7.30 8.36 -4.34
C ASP A 161 -7.12 6.83 -4.45
N PRO A 162 -6.87 6.15 -3.32
CA PRO A 162 -6.58 4.71 -3.33
C PRO A 162 -7.75 3.85 -3.81
N TRP A 163 -8.98 4.37 -3.79
CA TRP A 163 -10.17 3.63 -4.25
C TRP A 163 -10.24 3.60 -5.77
N LYS A 164 -9.99 4.72 -6.45
CA LYS A 164 -9.99 4.77 -7.92
C LYS A 164 -8.88 3.95 -8.56
N GLN A 165 -7.77 3.76 -7.86
CA GLN A 165 -6.65 2.99 -8.39
C GLN A 165 -6.89 1.48 -8.38
N VAL A 166 -7.89 0.97 -7.67
CA VAL A 166 -8.17 -0.47 -7.60
C VAL A 166 -8.43 -1.04 -9.00
N ASP A 167 -9.41 -0.49 -9.73
CA ASP A 167 -9.79 -1.01 -11.05
C ASP A 167 -8.64 -0.87 -12.06
N TYR A 168 -7.92 0.25 -12.01
CA TYR A 168 -6.77 0.50 -12.87
C TYR A 168 -5.63 -0.49 -12.61
N LEU A 169 -5.26 -0.70 -11.34
CA LEU A 169 -4.22 -1.65 -10.94
C LEU A 169 -4.62 -3.10 -11.26
N SER A 170 -5.89 -3.47 -11.07
CA SER A 170 -6.39 -4.78 -11.45
C SER A 170 -6.30 -5.01 -12.96
N ALA A 171 -6.71 -4.03 -13.78
CA ALA A 171 -6.57 -4.10 -15.23
C ALA A 171 -5.10 -4.20 -15.67
N LEU A 172 -4.22 -3.41 -15.06
CA LEU A 172 -2.78 -3.47 -15.32
C LEU A 172 -2.19 -4.83 -14.91
N GLY A 173 -2.61 -5.39 -13.77
CA GLY A 173 -2.21 -6.72 -13.31
C GLY A 173 -2.61 -7.81 -14.31
N LEU A 174 -3.85 -7.76 -14.82
CA LEU A 174 -4.31 -8.69 -15.87
C LEU A 174 -3.48 -8.59 -17.15
N GLN A 175 -3.02 -7.39 -17.54
CA GLN A 175 -2.11 -7.24 -18.67
C GLN A 175 -0.76 -7.91 -18.40
N HIS A 176 -0.18 -7.74 -17.21
CA HIS A 176 1.07 -8.40 -16.85
C HIS A 176 0.96 -9.93 -16.85
N VAL A 177 -0.18 -10.46 -16.38
CA VAL A 177 -0.52 -11.89 -16.49
C VAL A 177 -0.60 -12.31 -17.95
N GLY A 178 -1.30 -11.55 -18.80
CA GLY A 178 -1.42 -11.82 -20.24
C GLY A 178 -0.08 -11.79 -20.99
N TYR A 179 0.88 -10.99 -20.52
CA TYR A 179 2.25 -10.97 -21.02
C TYR A 179 3.15 -12.07 -20.45
N GLY A 180 2.65 -12.86 -19.49
CA GLY A 180 3.42 -13.92 -18.83
C GLY A 180 4.61 -13.39 -18.04
N VAL A 181 4.49 -12.20 -17.46
CA VAL A 181 5.57 -11.58 -16.66
C VAL A 181 5.64 -12.27 -15.29
N PRO A 182 6.79 -12.86 -14.90
CA PRO A 182 6.96 -13.46 -13.58
C PRO A 182 6.88 -12.40 -12.48
N THR A 183 6.12 -12.69 -11.42
CA THR A 183 5.91 -11.77 -10.30
C THR A 183 7.19 -11.48 -9.51
N GLU A 184 8.17 -12.37 -9.58
CA GLU A 184 9.49 -12.25 -8.98
C GLU A 184 10.29 -11.07 -9.55
N LEU A 185 9.93 -10.58 -10.73
CA LEU A 185 10.56 -9.42 -11.35
C LEU A 185 10.05 -8.08 -10.80
N PHE A 186 8.92 -8.04 -10.10
CA PHE A 186 8.32 -6.79 -9.64
C PHE A 186 9.12 -6.13 -8.51
N ALA A 187 9.48 -6.88 -7.47
CA ALA A 187 10.25 -6.32 -6.35
C ALA A 187 11.66 -5.83 -6.76
N PRO A 188 12.43 -6.54 -7.61
CA PRO A 188 13.67 -6.01 -8.17
C PRO A 188 13.46 -4.75 -9.01
N PHE A 189 12.39 -4.67 -9.80
CA PHE A 189 12.08 -3.48 -10.59
C PHE A 189 11.80 -2.27 -9.68
N VAL A 190 10.95 -2.43 -8.65
CA VAL A 190 10.68 -1.37 -7.67
C VAL A 190 11.96 -0.94 -6.94
N SER A 191 12.82 -1.89 -6.56
CA SER A 191 14.11 -1.58 -5.92
C SER A 191 15.01 -0.76 -6.83
N ALA A 192 15.07 -1.09 -8.11
CA ALA A 192 15.83 -0.32 -9.10
C ALA A 192 15.28 1.11 -9.27
N CYS A 193 13.95 1.28 -9.29
CA CYS A 193 13.31 2.60 -9.30
C CYS A 193 13.74 3.43 -8.07
N VAL A 194 13.65 2.85 -6.87
CA VAL A 194 14.00 3.55 -5.62
C VAL A 194 15.48 3.93 -5.59
N GLN A 195 16.37 3.04 -6.04
CA GLN A 195 17.81 3.32 -6.12
C GLN A 195 18.12 4.41 -7.15
N ALA A 196 17.45 4.41 -8.30
CA ALA A 196 17.62 5.45 -9.32
C ALA A 196 17.15 6.82 -8.81
N LEU A 197 16.04 6.87 -8.08
CA LEU A 197 15.57 8.09 -7.42
C LEU A 197 16.55 8.59 -6.34
N GLY A 198 17.10 7.69 -5.53
CA GLY A 198 18.06 8.04 -4.48
C GLY A 198 19.39 8.57 -5.00
N ALA A 199 19.84 8.09 -6.17
CA ALA A 199 21.09 8.54 -6.79
C ALA A 199 21.01 9.97 -7.37
N GLU A 200 19.82 10.47 -7.66
CA GLU A 200 19.57 11.83 -8.18
C GLU A 200 19.27 12.84 -7.05
N GLY A 201 19.08 12.36 -5.82
CA GLY A 201 18.74 13.16 -4.64
C GLY A 201 19.94 13.63 -3.79
N THR A 202 21.16 13.33 -4.21
CA THR A 202 22.44 13.77 -3.62
C THR A 202 23.22 14.61 -4.63
#